data_AF-A0A1X1HBP4-F1
#
_entry.id   AF-A0A1X1HBP4-F1
#
_cell.length_a   1.000
_cell.length_b   1.000
_cell.length_c   1.000
_cell.angle_alpha   90.00
_cell.angle_beta   90.00
_cell.angle_gamma   90.00
#
_symmetry.space_group_name_H-M   'P 1'
#
loop_
_entity.id
_entity.type
_entity.pdbx_description
1 polymer ?
#
loop_
_entity_poly.entity_id
_entity_poly.type
_entity_poly.pdbx_seq_one_letter_code
_entity_poly.pdbx_strand_id
1 'polypeptide(L)'
;MLTSYFMLIFAEAIANRMETEYTSHIRTALDACWSFLENRDKRGEELYRLLDDGTDFSGIFIYMQLDENEANGLLWDNISYVIGVTAKEAFEFENKKELPSPLENIEPELLDVFIDNLKEISMDLYHHVEAVKRFINRNPYPSRESALKALDKMGLL
;
A
#
# COMPACT_ATOMS: atom_id res chain seq x y z
N MET A 1 -11.02 -10.46 -5.64
CA MET A 1 -9.73 -9.84 -5.98
C MET A 1 -8.85 -9.93 -4.74
N LEU A 2 -7.54 -10.13 -4.87
CA LEU A 2 -6.60 -10.05 -3.75
C LEU A 2 -6.23 -8.58 -3.56
N THR A 3 -7.10 -7.83 -2.86
CA THR A 3 -7.08 -6.36 -2.77
C THR A 3 -5.72 -5.83 -2.31
N SER A 4 -5.16 -6.37 -1.23
CA SER A 4 -3.83 -6.00 -0.73
C SER A 4 -2.72 -6.16 -1.78
N TYR A 5 -2.67 -7.28 -2.51
CA TYR A 5 -1.69 -7.47 -3.59
C TYR A 5 -1.85 -6.45 -4.72
N PHE A 6 -3.09 -6.14 -5.12
CA PHE A 6 -3.35 -5.15 -6.16
C PHE A 6 -2.83 -3.77 -5.74
N MET A 7 -3.20 -3.34 -4.54
CA MET A 7 -2.79 -2.04 -4.01
C MET A 7 -1.27 -1.99 -3.81
N LEU A 8 -0.66 -3.07 -3.34
CA LEU A 8 0.78 -3.14 -3.07
C LEU A 8 1.63 -3.12 -4.34
N ILE A 9 1.16 -3.73 -5.42
CA ILE A 9 1.79 -3.61 -6.74
C ILE A 9 1.81 -2.14 -7.18
N PHE A 10 0.68 -1.43 -7.10
CA PHE A 10 0.66 -0.02 -7.48
C PHE A 10 1.41 0.88 -6.51
N ALA A 11 1.44 0.55 -5.22
CA ALA A 11 2.21 1.28 -4.23
C ALA A 11 3.71 1.27 -4.53
N GLU A 12 4.26 0.19 -5.10
CA GLU A 12 5.66 0.15 -5.58
C GLU A 12 5.90 1.18 -6.70
N ALA A 13 4.98 1.28 -7.66
CA ALA A 13 5.08 2.27 -8.73
C ALA A 13 4.86 3.71 -8.24
N ILE A 14 3.98 3.91 -7.25
CA ILE A 14 3.77 5.21 -6.59
C ILE A 14 5.03 5.63 -5.84
N ALA A 15 5.59 4.76 -5.00
CA ALA A 15 6.78 5.05 -4.22
C ALA A 15 7.99 5.43 -5.10
N ASN A 16 8.12 4.83 -6.29
CA ASN A 16 9.17 5.18 -7.25
C ASN A 16 9.01 6.60 -7.86
N ARG A 17 7.82 7.19 -7.77
CA ARG A 17 7.47 8.51 -8.33
C ARG A 17 7.43 9.61 -7.26
N MET A 18 7.49 9.25 -5.98
CA MET A 18 7.43 10.22 -4.88
C MET A 18 8.75 10.97 -4.74
N GLU A 19 8.67 12.30 -4.78
CA GLU A 19 9.78 13.17 -4.42
C GLU A 19 9.64 13.57 -2.95
N THR A 20 10.24 12.77 -2.05
CA THR A 20 10.11 12.94 -0.61
C THR A 20 11.35 12.44 0.15
N GLU A 21 11.71 13.11 1.25
CA GLU A 21 12.81 12.67 2.12
C GLU A 21 12.46 11.39 2.92
N TYR A 22 11.18 11.07 3.05
CA TYR A 22 10.66 9.94 3.82
C TYR A 22 10.66 8.60 3.05
N THR A 23 11.33 8.54 1.90
CA THR A 23 11.38 7.34 1.02
C THR A 23 11.82 6.07 1.77
N SER A 24 12.74 6.19 2.72
CA SER A 24 13.21 5.04 3.54
C SER A 24 12.12 4.47 4.45
N HIS A 25 11.24 5.32 4.99
CA HIS A 25 10.11 4.92 5.82
C HIS A 25 9.01 4.25 4.99
N ILE A 26 8.70 4.80 3.81
CA ILE A 26 7.79 4.18 2.83
C ILE A 26 8.30 2.78 2.47
N ARG A 27 9.58 2.67 2.11
CA ARG A 27 10.19 1.38 1.74
C ARG A 27 10.06 0.34 2.85
N THR A 28 10.37 0.74 4.09
CA THR A 28 10.24 -0.12 5.27
C THR A 28 8.80 -0.62 5.43
N ALA A 29 7.81 0.25 5.25
CA ALA A 29 6.41 -0.12 5.38
C ALA A 29 5.93 -1.07 4.27
N LEU A 30 6.29 -0.79 3.01
CA LEU A 30 5.95 -1.65 1.88
C LEU A 30 6.64 -3.01 1.96
N ASP A 31 7.89 -3.07 2.43
CA ASP A 31 8.60 -4.34 2.64
C ASP A 31 7.94 -5.18 3.73
N ALA A 32 7.48 -4.56 4.82
CA ALA A 32 6.72 -5.26 5.85
C ALA A 32 5.39 -5.81 5.30
N CYS A 33 4.69 -5.06 4.45
CA CYS A 33 3.47 -5.52 3.79
C CYS A 33 3.75 -6.73 2.88
N TRP A 34 4.82 -6.69 2.07
CA TRP A 34 5.22 -7.84 1.24
C TRP A 34 5.59 -9.05 2.10
N SER A 35 6.34 -8.84 3.18
CA SER A 35 6.71 -9.90 4.13
C SER A 35 5.46 -10.63 4.64
N PHE A 36 4.44 -9.89 5.07
CA PHE A 36 3.16 -10.46 5.48
C PHE A 36 2.47 -11.21 4.33
N LEU A 37 2.37 -10.61 3.15
CA LEU A 37 1.68 -11.22 2.01
C LEU A 37 2.39 -12.46 1.49
N GLU A 38 3.72 -12.56 1.56
CA GLU A 38 4.47 -13.73 1.10
C GLU A 38 4.54 -14.83 2.17
N ASN A 39 4.80 -14.45 3.42
CA ASN A 39 5.25 -15.38 4.45
C ASN A 39 4.34 -15.41 5.70
N ARG A 40 3.39 -14.47 5.81
CA ARG A 40 2.54 -14.26 7.00
C ARG A 40 3.37 -14.03 8.27
N ASP A 41 4.53 -13.38 8.13
CA ASP A 41 5.54 -13.25 9.18
C ASP A 41 5.50 -11.91 9.93
N LYS A 42 4.55 -11.03 9.60
CA LYS A 42 4.26 -9.80 10.34
C LYS A 42 2.90 -9.86 11.00
N ARG A 43 2.84 -9.34 12.22
CA ARG A 43 1.58 -9.18 12.95
C ARG A 43 0.84 -7.93 12.54
N GLY A 44 -0.48 -7.92 12.70
CA GLY A 44 -1.33 -6.75 12.41
C GLY A 44 -0.89 -5.53 13.23
N GLU A 45 -0.54 -5.74 14.51
CA GLU A 45 -0.02 -4.69 15.39
C GLU A 45 1.33 -4.13 14.91
N GLU A 46 2.21 -4.97 14.35
CA GLU A 46 3.49 -4.52 13.80
C GLU A 46 3.28 -3.67 12.55
N LEU A 47 2.35 -4.07 11.68
CA LEU A 47 2.00 -3.31 10.48
C LEU A 47 1.30 -1.98 10.83
N TYR A 48 0.38 -2.00 11.81
CA TYR A 48 -0.31 -0.79 12.26
C TYR A 48 0.67 0.25 12.82
N ARG A 49 1.68 -0.16 13.59
CA ARG A 49 2.71 0.75 14.11
C ARG A 49 3.50 1.48 13.02
N LEU A 50 3.51 0.98 11.79
CA LEU A 50 4.13 1.69 10.66
C LEU A 50 3.25 2.84 10.17
N LEU A 51 1.92 2.76 10.35
CA LEU A 51 1.01 3.88 10.11
C LEU A 51 1.05 4.88 11.25
N ASP A 52 0.91 4.37 12.47
CA ASP A 52 0.73 5.14 13.69
C ASP A 52 1.33 4.35 14.87
N ASP A 53 2.44 4.83 15.40
CA ASP A 53 3.10 4.26 16.58
C ASP A 53 2.61 4.87 17.91
N GLY A 54 1.61 5.76 17.85
CA GLY A 54 1.06 6.49 18.99
C GLY A 54 1.90 7.71 19.40
N THR A 55 2.85 8.14 18.57
CA THR A 55 3.67 9.34 18.80
C THR A 55 3.44 10.40 17.72
N ASP A 56 3.80 11.65 18.03
CA ASP A 56 3.73 12.76 17.08
C ASP A 56 5.02 12.89 16.23
N PHE A 57 5.89 11.87 16.23
CA PHE A 57 7.23 11.93 15.62
C PHE A 57 7.46 10.94 14.48
N SER A 58 6.74 9.81 14.49
CA SER A 58 6.96 8.73 13.53
C SER A 58 5.66 8.04 13.13
N GLY A 59 5.73 7.30 12.04
CA GLY A 59 4.58 6.69 11.39
C GLY A 59 4.20 7.42 10.10
N ILE A 60 3.63 6.68 9.16
CA ILE A 60 3.27 7.18 7.83
C ILE A 60 2.28 8.35 7.93
N PHE A 61 1.37 8.36 8.90
CA PHE A 61 0.46 9.50 9.08
C PHE A 61 1.20 10.79 9.47
N ILE A 62 2.26 10.70 10.27
CA ILE A 62 3.10 11.85 10.63
C ILE A 62 3.95 12.28 9.44
N TYR A 63 4.61 11.35 8.75
CA TYR A 63 5.47 11.67 7.61
C TYR A 63 4.69 12.32 6.45
N MET A 64 3.46 11.87 6.20
CA MET A 64 2.56 12.50 5.24
C MET A 64 2.28 13.98 5.58
N GLN A 65 2.15 14.32 6.87
CA GLN A 65 1.89 15.69 7.32
C GLN A 65 3.15 16.57 7.30
N LEU A 66 4.33 15.96 7.47
CA LEU A 66 5.60 16.67 7.45
C LEU A 66 6.16 16.88 6.03
N ASP A 67 5.68 16.12 5.03
CA ASP A 67 6.09 16.31 3.65
C ASP A 67 5.54 17.63 3.09
N GLU A 68 6.43 18.58 2.83
CA GLU A 68 6.09 19.90 2.30
C GLU A 68 5.70 19.87 0.80
N ASN A 69 5.93 18.74 0.12
CA ASN A 69 5.56 18.60 -1.29
C ASN A 69 4.07 18.27 -1.44
N GLU A 70 3.24 19.31 -1.60
CA GLU A 70 1.79 19.17 -1.77
C GLU A 70 1.38 18.25 -2.93
N ALA A 71 2.24 18.08 -3.95
CA ALA A 71 1.98 17.16 -5.05
C ALA A 71 1.95 15.68 -4.62
N ASN A 72 2.55 15.36 -3.47
CA ASN A 72 2.57 14.01 -2.90
C ASN A 72 1.29 13.63 -2.18
N GLY A 73 0.30 14.52 -2.01
CA GLY A 73 -0.90 14.25 -1.21
C GLY A 73 -1.60 12.94 -1.57
N LEU A 74 -2.01 12.78 -2.84
CA LEU A 74 -2.66 11.54 -3.31
C LEU A 74 -1.73 10.32 -3.30
N LEU A 75 -0.42 10.54 -3.47
CA LEU A 75 0.57 9.47 -3.41
C LEU A 75 0.66 8.92 -1.98
N TRP A 76 0.73 9.80 -0.98
CA TRP A 76 0.68 9.46 0.44
C TRP A 76 -0.63 8.78 0.83
N ASP A 77 -1.77 9.27 0.35
CA ASP A 77 -3.07 8.64 0.58
C ASP A 77 -3.03 7.17 0.16
N ASN A 78 -2.62 6.89 -1.09
CA ASN A 78 -2.54 5.53 -1.61
C ASN A 78 -1.51 4.66 -0.87
N ILE A 79 -0.37 5.21 -0.46
CA ILE A 79 0.61 4.50 0.39
C ILE A 79 -0.01 4.14 1.74
N SER A 80 -0.72 5.06 2.38
CA SER A 80 -1.37 4.81 3.66
C SER A 80 -2.48 3.74 3.55
N TYR A 81 -3.26 3.77 2.46
CA TYR A 81 -4.36 2.84 2.23
C TYR A 81 -3.86 1.41 2.10
N VAL A 82 -2.78 1.17 1.34
CA VAL A 82 -2.26 -0.19 1.18
C VAL A 82 -1.73 -0.76 2.49
N ILE A 83 -1.05 0.07 3.31
CA ILE A 83 -0.53 -0.38 4.60
C ILE A 83 -1.69 -0.67 5.55
N GLY A 84 -2.73 0.18 5.56
CA GLY A 84 -3.93 -0.02 6.37
C GLY A 84 -4.69 -1.29 6.01
N VAL A 85 -4.94 -1.52 4.73
CA VAL A 85 -5.60 -2.75 4.24
C VAL A 85 -4.77 -3.97 4.60
N THR A 86 -3.45 -3.92 4.42
CA THR A 86 -2.56 -5.04 4.74
C THR A 86 -2.53 -5.31 6.25
N ALA A 87 -2.50 -4.27 7.08
CA ALA A 87 -2.57 -4.40 8.54
C ALA A 87 -3.90 -5.03 8.98
N LYS A 88 -5.03 -4.57 8.41
CA LYS A 88 -6.36 -5.12 8.69
C LYS A 88 -6.44 -6.60 8.33
N GLU A 89 -5.97 -6.99 7.14
CA GLU A 89 -5.90 -8.40 6.73
C GLU A 89 -5.03 -9.24 7.69
N ALA A 90 -3.95 -8.68 8.24
CA ALA A 90 -3.11 -9.36 9.22
C ALA A 90 -3.81 -9.55 10.57
N PHE A 91 -4.56 -8.55 11.07
CA PHE A 91 -5.39 -8.72 12.26
C PHE A 91 -6.49 -9.78 12.06
N GLU A 92 -7.13 -9.79 10.89
CA GLU A 92 -8.13 -10.80 10.52
C GLU A 92 -7.51 -12.20 10.47
N PHE A 93 -6.31 -12.34 9.90
CA PHE A 93 -5.56 -13.60 9.89
C PHE A 93 -5.22 -14.09 11.32
N GLU A 94 -4.92 -13.16 12.23
CA GLU A 94 -4.71 -13.45 13.66
C GLU A 94 -6.00 -13.78 14.43
N ASN A 95 -7.17 -13.69 13.80
CA ASN A 95 -8.49 -13.81 14.44
C ASN A 95 -8.72 -12.79 15.57
N LYS A 96 -8.13 -11.60 15.45
CA LYS A 96 -8.34 -10.48 16.39
C LYS A 96 -9.68 -9.81 16.08
N LYS A 97 -10.49 -9.61 17.12
CA LYS A 97 -11.82 -8.97 17.00
C LYS A 97 -11.78 -7.46 17.15
N GLU A 98 -10.81 -6.97 17.90
CA GLU A 98 -10.61 -5.54 18.14
C GLU A 98 -9.53 -5.06 17.16
N LEU A 99 -9.88 -4.03 16.40
CA LEU A 99 -8.97 -3.35 15.49
C LEU A 99 -8.69 -1.95 16.03
N PRO A 100 -7.50 -1.38 15.79
CA PRO A 100 -7.28 0.04 15.96
C PRO A 100 -8.30 0.85 15.15
N SER A 101 -8.79 1.97 15.72
CA SER A 101 -9.87 2.76 15.11
C SER A 101 -9.62 3.14 13.64
N PRO A 102 -8.39 3.53 13.20
CA PRO A 102 -8.15 3.79 11.79
C PRO A 102 -8.41 2.59 10.87
N LEU A 103 -8.19 1.36 11.33
CA LEU A 103 -8.43 0.15 10.55
C LEU A 103 -9.91 -0.27 10.55
N GLU A 104 -10.64 0.01 11.63
CA GLU A 104 -12.09 -0.22 11.69
C GLU A 104 -12.82 0.58 10.60
N ASN A 105 -12.38 1.82 10.38
CA ASN A 105 -12.96 2.75 9.41
C ASN A 105 -12.56 2.45 7.94
N ILE A 106 -11.78 1.39 7.68
CA ILE A 106 -11.49 0.97 6.30
C ILE A 106 -12.72 0.30 5.71
N GLU A 107 -13.40 1.03 4.83
CA GLU A 107 -14.58 0.59 4.10
C GLU A 107 -14.23 -0.25 2.86
N PRO A 108 -15.13 -1.15 2.41
CA PRO A 108 -14.93 -1.96 1.21
C PRO A 108 -14.64 -1.16 -0.07
N GLU A 109 -15.21 0.05 -0.18
CA GLU A 109 -15.08 0.96 -1.32
C GLU A 109 -13.70 1.63 -1.41
N LEU A 110 -12.82 1.44 -0.42
CA LEU A 110 -11.47 2.02 -0.42
C LEU A 110 -10.66 1.61 -1.66
N LEU A 111 -10.91 0.42 -2.22
CA LEU A 111 -10.28 -0.01 -3.47
C LEU A 111 -10.68 0.87 -4.65
N ASP A 112 -11.94 1.29 -4.73
CA ASP A 112 -12.41 2.15 -5.81
C ASP A 112 -11.79 3.55 -5.66
N VAL A 113 -11.73 4.09 -4.43
CA VAL A 113 -11.02 5.35 -4.12
C VAL A 113 -9.54 5.25 -4.50
N PHE A 114 -8.87 4.16 -4.16
CA PHE A 114 -7.47 3.92 -4.52
C PHE A 114 -7.27 3.96 -6.04
N ILE A 115 -8.15 3.33 -6.81
CA ILE A 115 -8.09 3.29 -8.28
C ILE A 115 -8.38 4.66 -8.89
N ASP A 116 -9.35 5.40 -8.34
CA ASP A 116 -9.65 6.76 -8.78
C ASP A 116 -8.45 7.68 -8.54
N ASN A 117 -7.78 7.56 -7.39
CA ASN A 117 -6.54 8.28 -7.13
C ASN A 117 -5.43 7.93 -8.15
N LEU A 118 -5.32 6.67 -8.62
CA LEU A 118 -4.34 6.34 -9.67
C LEU A 118 -4.58 7.16 -10.94
N LYS A 119 -5.85 7.41 -11.30
CA LYS A 119 -6.22 8.21 -12.47
C LYS A 119 -5.78 9.66 -12.33
N GLU A 120 -5.97 10.24 -11.16
CA GLU A 120 -5.57 11.61 -10.86
C GLU A 120 -4.04 11.76 -10.72
N ILE A 121 -3.37 10.77 -10.12
CA ILE A 121 -1.89 10.73 -10.02
C ILE A 121 -1.27 10.58 -11.40
N SER A 122 -1.75 9.63 -12.22
CA SER A 122 -1.18 9.34 -13.52
C SER A 122 -2.09 8.47 -14.37
N MET A 123 -2.56 9.02 -15.50
CA MET A 123 -3.30 8.27 -16.52
C MET A 123 -2.57 7.00 -16.98
N ASP A 124 -1.24 7.00 -16.96
CA ASP A 124 -0.41 5.83 -17.26
C ASP A 124 -0.62 4.69 -16.24
N LEU A 125 -0.58 4.98 -14.93
CA LEU A 125 -0.91 3.98 -13.89
C LEU A 125 -2.32 3.43 -14.08
N TYR A 126 -3.27 4.33 -14.33
CA TYR A 126 -4.67 3.97 -14.51
C TYR A 126 -4.89 3.06 -15.72
N HIS A 127 -4.23 3.31 -16.85
CA HIS A 127 -4.32 2.43 -18.04
C HIS A 127 -3.86 1.00 -17.75
N HIS A 128 -2.97 0.81 -16.77
CA HIS A 128 -2.46 -0.51 -16.39
C HIS A 128 -3.31 -1.24 -15.34
N VAL A 129 -4.37 -0.64 -14.80
CA VAL A 129 -5.26 -1.26 -13.78
C VAL A 129 -5.77 -2.62 -14.23
N GLU A 130 -6.33 -2.71 -15.44
CA GLU A 130 -6.85 -3.97 -15.96
C GLU A 130 -5.74 -4.99 -16.29
N ALA A 131 -4.54 -4.52 -16.63
CA ALA A 131 -3.40 -5.39 -16.85
C ALA A 131 -2.93 -6.03 -15.53
N VAL A 132 -2.84 -5.25 -14.45
CA VAL A 132 -2.49 -5.72 -13.11
C VAL A 132 -3.58 -6.65 -12.55
N LYS A 133 -4.87 -6.34 -12.73
CA LYS A 133 -5.98 -7.25 -12.36
C LYS A 133 -5.85 -8.60 -13.08
N ARG A 134 -5.58 -8.60 -14.39
CA ARG A 134 -5.35 -9.83 -15.16
C ARG A 134 -4.10 -10.59 -14.69
N PHE A 135 -3.04 -9.89 -14.33
CA PHE A 135 -1.83 -10.49 -13.78
C PHE A 135 -2.12 -11.25 -12.48
N ILE A 136 -2.80 -10.61 -11.52
CA ILE A 136 -3.18 -11.22 -10.24
C ILE A 136 -4.14 -12.39 -10.45
N ASN A 137 -5.11 -12.27 -11.37
CA ASN A 137 -6.04 -13.38 -11.64
C ASN A 137 -5.33 -14.61 -12.24
N ARG A 138 -4.23 -14.44 -12.97
CA ARG A 138 -3.43 -15.54 -13.55
C ARG A 138 -2.40 -16.11 -12.57
N ASN A 139 -1.91 -15.28 -11.66
CA ASN A 139 -0.97 -15.65 -10.63
C ASN A 139 -1.48 -15.13 -9.28
N PRO A 140 -2.46 -15.80 -8.66
CA PRO A 140 -2.93 -15.43 -7.33
C PRO A 140 -1.74 -15.54 -6.37
N TYR A 141 -1.53 -14.52 -5.54
CA TYR A 141 -0.41 -14.43 -4.59
C TYR A 141 0.99 -14.31 -5.24
N PRO A 142 1.21 -13.32 -6.14
CA PRO A 142 2.52 -13.12 -6.73
C PRO A 142 3.56 -12.74 -5.66
N SER A 143 4.80 -13.19 -5.81
CA SER A 143 5.90 -12.64 -5.03
C SER A 143 6.18 -11.18 -5.40
N ARG A 144 6.80 -10.43 -4.48
CA ARG A 144 7.31 -9.08 -4.73
C ARG A 144 8.17 -9.04 -5.98
N GLU A 145 9.10 -9.98 -6.13
CA GLU A 145 9.96 -10.05 -7.32
C GLU A 145 9.12 -10.20 -8.61
N SER A 146 8.12 -11.08 -8.60
CA SER A 146 7.25 -11.26 -9.77
C SER A 146 6.39 -10.04 -10.06
N ALA A 147 5.94 -9.34 -9.02
CA ALA A 147 5.19 -8.09 -9.12
C ALA A 147 6.05 -6.97 -9.74
N LEU A 148 7.27 -6.75 -9.23
CA LEU A 148 8.18 -5.73 -9.74
C LEU A 148 8.57 -6.01 -11.20
N LYS A 149 8.84 -7.26 -11.56
CA LYS A 149 9.07 -7.64 -12.96
C LYS A 149 7.87 -7.38 -13.85
N ALA A 150 6.65 -7.45 -13.32
CA ALA A 150 5.44 -7.13 -14.08
C ALA A 150 5.33 -5.62 -14.31
N LEU A 151 5.61 -4.79 -13.30
CA LEU A 151 5.62 -3.33 -13.41
C LEU A 151 6.71 -2.83 -14.37
N ASP A 152 7.92 -3.38 -14.29
CA ASP A 152 9.04 -3.06 -15.19
C ASP A 152 8.68 -3.34 -16.66
N LYS A 153 8.05 -4.50 -16.93
CA LYS A 153 7.52 -4.82 -18.27
C LYS A 153 6.41 -3.89 -18.75
N MET A 154 5.71 -3.24 -17.83
CA MET A 154 4.70 -2.23 -18.12
C MET A 154 5.30 -0.81 -18.23
N GLY A 155 6.59 -0.62 -17.94
CA GLY A 155 7.24 0.69 -17.94
C GLY A 155 6.87 1.56 -16.75
N LEU A 156 6.45 0.95 -15.63
CA LEU A 156 5.97 1.66 -14.44
C LEU A 156 7.02 1.85 -13.34
N LEU A 157 8.22 1.27 -13.51
CA LEU A 157 9.38 1.40 -12.62
C LEU A 157 10.57 2.03 -13.36
#